data_AF-A0A944TND4-F1
#
_entry.id   AF-A0A944TND4-F1
#
_cell.length_a   1.000
_cell.length_b   1.000
_cell.length_c   1.000
_cell.angle_alpha   90.00
_cell.angle_beta   90.00
_cell.angle_gamma   90.00
#
_symmetry.space_group_name_H-M   'P 1'
#
loop_
_entity.id
_entity.type
_entity.pdbx_description
1 polymer ?
#
loop_
_entity_poly.entity_id
_entity_poly.type
_entity_poly.pdbx_seq_one_letter_code
_entity_poly.pdbx_strand_id
1 'polypeptide(L)'
;MVALNIALIPFKRALKAIDRRVDGAASFFVKHFGKTRFMVAMSKKCQYLGIEALWEKSPKAFIYFFLFYLIRDTVLYIIIPIYFAQLTTS
;
A
#
# COMPACT_ATOMS: atom_id res chain seq x y z
N MET A 1 -9.96 -14.78 -31.68
CA MET A 1 -10.08 -13.80 -30.56
C MET A 1 -11.05 -14.21 -29.44
N VAL A 2 -11.73 -15.37 -29.49
CA VAL A 2 -12.70 -15.80 -28.44
C VAL A 2 -12.03 -16.63 -27.31
N ALA A 3 -11.04 -17.47 -27.63
CA ALA A 3 -10.39 -18.36 -26.66
C ALA A 3 -9.57 -17.63 -25.57
N LEU A 4 -8.95 -16.48 -25.90
CA LEU A 4 -8.14 -15.71 -24.95
C LEU A 4 -8.99 -15.11 -23.80
N ASN A 5 -10.26 -14.79 -24.07
CA ASN A 5 -11.18 -14.25 -23.06
C ASN A 5 -11.65 -15.32 -22.07
N ILE A 6 -11.78 -16.58 -22.48
CA ILE A 6 -12.31 -17.67 -21.65
C ILE A 6 -11.32 -18.07 -20.54
N ALA A 7 -10.01 -18.05 -20.83
CA ALA A 7 -8.96 -18.37 -19.84
C ALA A 7 -8.68 -17.23 -18.83
N LEU A 8 -8.92 -15.97 -19.21
CA LEU A 8 -8.73 -14.81 -18.33
C LEU A 8 -9.85 -14.63 -17.30
N ILE A 9 -11.07 -15.13 -17.59
CA ILE A 9 -12.24 -15.05 -16.69
C ILE A 9 -12.02 -15.80 -15.37
N PRO A 10 -11.57 -17.07 -15.32
CA PRO A 10 -11.34 -17.78 -14.07
C PRO A 10 -10.19 -17.15 -13.27
N PHE A 11 -9.14 -16.68 -13.95
CA PHE A 11 -8.01 -16.01 -13.30
C PHE A 11 -8.40 -14.68 -12.66
N LYS A 12 -9.16 -13.83 -13.36
CA LYS A 12 -9.71 -12.59 -12.79
C LYS A 12 -10.68 -12.85 -11.63
N ARG A 13 -11.45 -13.95 -11.68
CA ARG A 13 -12.31 -14.37 -10.56
C ARG A 13 -11.50 -14.82 -9.34
N ALA A 14 -10.41 -15.56 -9.54
CA ALA A 14 -9.52 -15.98 -8.46
C ALA A 14 -8.85 -14.78 -7.76
N LEU A 15 -8.30 -13.83 -8.54
CA LEU A 15 -7.73 -12.59 -7.98
C LEU A 15 -8.78 -11.76 -7.21
N LYS A 16 -10.00 -11.66 -7.73
CA LYS A 16 -11.09 -10.94 -7.05
C LYS A 16 -11.56 -11.66 -5.77
N ALA A 17 -11.49 -12.98 -5.71
CA ALA A 17 -11.81 -13.76 -4.52
C ALA A 17 -10.73 -13.60 -3.43
N ILE A 18 -9.45 -13.56 -3.83
CA ILE A 18 -8.33 -13.28 -2.92
C ILE A 18 -8.42 -11.84 -2.38
N ASP A 19 -8.65 -10.86 -3.25
CA ASP A 19 -8.81 -9.46 -2.83
C ASP A 19 -10.02 -9.26 -1.91
N ARG A 20 -11.10 -10.04 -2.10
CA ARG A 20 -12.23 -10.08 -1.16
C ARG A 20 -11.87 -10.62 0.21
N ARG A 21 -10.92 -11.56 0.32
CA ARG A 21 -10.46 -12.09 1.63
C ARG A 21 -9.61 -11.10 2.42
N VAL A 22 -9.08 -10.07 1.76
CA VAL A 22 -8.27 -9.02 2.40
C VAL A 22 -9.00 -7.66 2.34
N ASP A 23 -10.34 -7.67 2.28
CA ASP A 23 -11.20 -6.46 2.25
C ASP A 23 -10.82 -5.41 1.18
N GLY A 24 -10.29 -5.86 0.05
CA GLY A 24 -9.82 -4.97 -1.01
C GLY A 24 -8.57 -4.17 -0.63
N ALA A 25 -7.84 -4.58 0.42
CA ALA A 25 -6.64 -3.90 0.88
C ALA A 25 -5.50 -4.06 -0.12
N ALA A 26 -5.40 -5.19 -0.83
CA ALA A 26 -4.38 -5.42 -1.85
C ALA A 26 -4.60 -4.51 -3.07
N SER A 27 -5.81 -4.46 -3.61
CA SER A 27 -6.16 -3.51 -4.68
C SER A 27 -5.97 -2.06 -4.26
N PHE A 28 -6.29 -1.72 -3.01
CA PHE A 28 -6.08 -0.37 -2.48
C PHE A 28 -4.59 -0.03 -2.36
N PHE A 29 -3.78 -0.98 -1.89
CA PHE A 29 -2.35 -0.83 -1.68
C PHE A 29 -1.60 -0.63 -3.00
N VAL A 30 -1.91 -1.41 -4.04
CA VAL A 30 -1.33 -1.24 -5.38
C VAL A 30 -1.74 0.11 -5.98
N LYS A 31 -3.02 0.49 -5.87
CA LYS A 31 -3.51 1.77 -6.41
C LYS A 31 -2.92 2.99 -5.69
N HIS A 32 -2.57 2.88 -4.41
CA HIS A 32 -2.02 3.97 -3.61
C HIS A 32 -0.51 3.83 -3.36
N PHE A 33 0.22 3.12 -4.23
CA PHE A 33 1.68 2.99 -4.19
C PHE A 33 2.20 2.54 -2.81
N GLY A 34 1.63 1.47 -2.27
CA GLY A 34 2.06 0.90 -1.00
C GLY A 34 1.56 1.64 0.24
N LYS A 35 0.54 2.49 0.12
CA LYS A 35 -0.15 3.10 1.27
C LYS A 35 -1.34 2.24 1.70
N THR A 36 -1.39 1.93 2.99
CA THR A 36 -2.56 1.26 3.59
C THR A 36 -3.65 2.28 3.97
N ARG A 37 -4.90 1.83 4.11
CA ARG A 37 -6.01 2.70 4.57
C ARG A 37 -5.75 3.29 5.96
N PHE A 38 -5.10 2.52 6.84
CA PHE A 38 -4.65 2.98 8.15
C PHE A 38 -3.70 4.17 8.03
N MET A 39 -2.67 4.07 7.19
CA MET A 39 -1.75 5.17 6.96
C MET A 39 -2.49 6.41 6.47
N VAL A 40 -3.37 6.29 5.47
CA VAL A 40 -4.11 7.44 4.94
C VAL A 40 -4.96 8.13 6.01
N ALA A 41 -5.71 7.35 6.80
CA ALA A 41 -6.54 7.91 7.87
C ALA A 41 -5.70 8.57 8.97
N MET A 42 -4.57 7.97 9.32
CA MET A 42 -3.72 8.47 10.40
C MET A 42 -2.86 9.66 9.96
N SER A 43 -2.43 9.72 8.70
CA SER A 43 -1.80 10.90 8.12
C SER A 43 -2.73 12.12 8.17
N LYS A 44 -4.03 11.93 7.88
CA LYS A 44 -5.03 13.00 8.00
C LYS A 44 -5.23 13.44 9.45
N LYS A 45 -5.27 12.49 10.38
CA LYS A 45 -5.35 12.81 11.83
C LYS A 45 -4.10 13.55 12.31
N CYS A 46 -2.91 13.15 11.85
CA CYS A 46 -1.65 13.83 12.14
C CYS A 46 -1.63 15.26 11.60
N GLN A 47 -2.14 15.50 10.38
CA GLN A 47 -2.25 16.84 9.80
C GLN A 47 -3.21 17.75 10.59
N TYR A 48 -4.30 17.19 11.14
CA TYR A 48 -5.29 17.98 11.88
C TYR A 48 -4.90 18.22 13.35
N LEU A 49 -4.37 17.20 14.02
CA LEU A 49 -4.06 17.25 15.47
C LEU A 49 -2.61 17.65 15.75
N GLY A 50 -1.70 17.53 14.78
CA GLY A 50 -0.27 17.57 15.02
C GLY A 50 0.28 16.26 15.61
N ILE A 51 1.61 16.13 15.64
CA ILE A 51 2.31 14.93 16.11
C ILE A 51 2.13 14.77 17.64
N GLU A 52 2.17 15.87 18.37
CA GLU A 52 2.12 15.91 19.84
C GLU A 52 0.77 15.44 20.37
N ALA A 53 -0.34 16.03 19.91
CA ALA A 53 -1.67 15.61 20.35
C ALA A 53 -2.06 14.20 19.84
N LEU A 54 -1.42 13.72 18.76
CA LEU A 54 -1.60 12.35 18.28
C LEU A 54 -0.92 11.33 19.20
N TRP A 55 0.28 11.67 19.70
CA TRP A 55 0.99 10.89 20.71
C TRP A 55 0.18 10.81 22.02
N GLU A 56 -0.31 11.95 22.51
CA GLU A 56 -1.14 12.04 23.72
C GLU A 56 -2.42 11.20 23.63
N LYS A 57 -3.09 11.19 22.48
CA LYS A 57 -4.33 10.40 22.31
C LYS A 57 -4.09 8.90 22.20
N SER A 58 -3.04 8.48 21.50
CA SER A 58 -2.83 7.07 21.22
C SER A 58 -1.37 6.79 20.82
N PRO A 59 -0.47 6.58 21.80
CA PRO A 59 0.94 6.35 21.53
C PRO A 59 1.19 5.03 20.79
N LYS A 60 0.40 3.98 21.07
CA LYS A 60 0.49 2.70 20.36
C LYS A 60 0.22 2.86 18.86
N ALA A 61 -0.88 3.52 18.50
CA ALA A 61 -1.22 3.77 17.09
C ALA A 61 -0.20 4.69 16.40
N PHE A 62 0.42 5.62 17.14
CA PHE A 62 1.50 6.44 16.62
C PHE A 62 2.74 5.60 16.27
N ILE A 63 3.16 4.68 17.14
CA ILE A 63 4.30 3.78 16.87
C ILE A 63 4.02 2.92 15.64
N TYR A 64 2.81 2.34 15.53
CA TYR A 64 2.43 1.59 14.33
C TYR A 64 2.44 2.47 13.08
N PHE A 65 1.92 3.70 13.17
CA PHE A 65 1.95 4.65 12.06
C PHE A 65 3.38 4.96 11.60
N PHE A 66 4.29 5.19 12.55
CA PHE A 66 5.69 5.43 12.28
C PHE A 66 6.37 4.21 11.64
N LEU A 67 6.15 3.01 12.19
CA LEU A 67 6.70 1.77 11.66
C LEU A 67 6.21 1.48 10.23
N PHE A 68 4.92 1.70 9.95
CA PHE A 68 4.38 1.58 8.59
C PHE A 68 5.01 2.59 7.63
N TYR A 69 5.28 3.82 8.09
CA TYR A 69 5.96 4.84 7.29
C TYR A 69 7.40 4.41 6.97
N LEU A 70 8.11 3.89 7.97
CA LEU A 70 9.47 3.39 7.82
C LEU A 70 9.53 2.25 6.80
N ILE A 71 8.69 1.23 6.95
CA ILE A 71 8.65 0.08 6.01
C ILE A 71 8.36 0.55 4.59
N ARG A 72 7.38 1.44 4.39
CA ARG A 72 7.06 1.96 3.05
C ARG A 72 8.23 2.72 2.46
N ASP A 73 8.87 3.59 3.22
CA ASP A 73 10.01 4.37 2.74
C ASP A 73 11.22 3.48 2.45
N THR A 74 11.47 2.44 3.26
CA THR A 74 12.50 1.41 2.98
C THR A 74 12.20 0.64 1.71
N VAL A 75 10.97 0.15 1.53
CA VAL A 75 10.57 -0.58 0.31
C VAL A 75 10.69 0.33 -0.91
N LEU A 76 10.26 1.59 -0.82
CA LEU A 76 10.37 2.56 -1.90
C LEU A 76 11.85 2.83 -2.25
N TYR A 77 12.71 2.97 -1.24
CA TYR A 77 14.14 3.21 -1.42
C TYR A 77 14.88 2.01 -2.02
N ILE A 78 14.36 0.79 -1.85
CA ILE A 78 14.90 -0.40 -2.54
C ILE A 78 14.39 -0.47 -3.99
N ILE A 79 13.12 -0.16 -4.23
CA ILE A 79 12.50 -0.26 -5.56
C ILE A 79 13.04 0.81 -6.51
N ILE A 80 13.23 2.05 -6.04
CA ILE A 80 13.74 3.17 -6.85
C ILE A 80 15.06 2.84 -7.58
N PRO A 81 16.15 2.41 -6.90
CA PRO A 81 17.42 2.13 -7.56
C PRO A 81 17.34 0.93 -8.50
N ILE A 82 16.54 -0.10 -8.19
CA ILE A 82 16.30 -1.23 -9.09
C ILE A 82 15.66 -0.74 -10.40
N TYR A 83 14.67 0.14 -10.29
CA TYR A 83 14.01 0.73 -11.45
C TYR A 83 14.96 1.58 -12.29
N PHE A 84 15.80 2.42 -11.65
CA PHE A 84 16.80 3.23 -12.36
C PHE A 84 17.92 2.39 -13.01
N ALA A 85 18.33 1.29 -12.39
CA ALA A 85 19.31 0.36 -12.96
C ALA A 85 18.76 -0.30 -14.24
N GLN A 86 17.48 -0.67 -14.26
CA GLN A 86 16.83 -1.20 -15.46
C GLN A 86 16.74 -0.17 -16.59
N LEU A 87 16.49 1.10 -16.27
CA LEU A 87 16.42 2.17 -17.28
C LEU A 87 17.79 2.51 -17.87
N THR A 88 18.85 2.45 -17.07
CA THR A 88 20.21 2.82 -17.49
C THR A 88 20.92 1.69 -18.26
N THR A 89 20.48 0.44 -18.11
CA THR A 89 21.03 -0.72 -18.85
C THR A 89 20.39 -0.85 -20.25
N SER A 90 20.37 0.25 -21.00
CA SER A 90 19.99 0.29 -22.42
C SER A 90 21.22 0.48 -23.30
#